data_AF-A0A6G4R2L0-F1
#
_entry.id   AF-A0A6G4R2L0-F1
#
_cell.length_a   1.000
_cell.length_b   1.000
_cell.length_c   1.000
_cell.angle_alpha   90.00
_cell.angle_beta   90.00
_cell.angle_gamma   90.00
#
_symmetry.space_group_name_H-M   'P 1'
#
loop_
_entity.id
_entity.type
_entity.pdbx_description
1 polymer ?
#
loop_
_entity_poly.entity_id
_entity_poly.type
_entity_poly.pdbx_seq_one_letter_code
_entity_poly.pdbx_strand_id
1 'polypeptide(L)'
;MSLDDLHALEACDDARERNAMALRLADARTPGLDAVLARLILRPDLAGQRGTLVHALAMYDCGPHLGLLVDLAIEGGLEVAHEAFSALNGIDHVDGEAVAEALARLQAARAAGPAEAWRRDLLTDLAELFE
;
A
#
# COMPACT_ATOMS: atom_id res chain seq x y z
N MET A 1 -12.35 -10.28 -18.06
CA MET A 1 -10.96 -10.60 -17.67
C MET A 1 -11.02 -11.72 -16.66
N SER A 2 -10.23 -12.78 -16.89
CA SER A 2 -10.42 -14.10 -16.27
C SER A 2 -9.49 -14.30 -15.06
N LEU A 3 -9.77 -15.36 -14.28
CA LEU A 3 -8.90 -15.88 -13.23
C LEU A 3 -7.45 -16.11 -13.71
N ASP A 4 -7.28 -16.39 -15.01
CA ASP A 4 -5.98 -16.63 -15.63
C ASP A 4 -5.09 -15.38 -15.63
N ASP A 5 -5.68 -14.18 -15.79
CA ASP A 5 -4.94 -12.92 -15.73
C ASP A 5 -4.34 -12.69 -14.32
N LEU A 6 -5.09 -13.03 -13.26
CA LEU A 6 -4.63 -12.89 -11.87
C LEU A 6 -3.52 -13.89 -11.55
N HIS A 7 -3.66 -15.15 -11.98
CA HIS A 7 -2.61 -16.15 -11.83
C HIS A 7 -1.34 -15.79 -12.63
N ALA A 8 -1.51 -15.23 -13.83
CA ALA A 8 -0.39 -14.75 -14.63
C ALA A 8 0.35 -13.61 -13.93
N LEU A 9 -0.37 -12.67 -13.30
CA LEU A 9 0.24 -11.60 -12.51
C LEU A 9 1.04 -12.17 -11.32
N GLU A 10 0.48 -13.14 -10.59
CA GLU A 10 1.15 -13.74 -9.43
C GLU A 10 2.44 -14.48 -9.78
N ALA A 11 2.46 -15.12 -10.95
CA ALA A 11 3.59 -15.89 -11.46
C ALA A 11 4.61 -15.06 -12.28
N CYS A 12 4.37 -13.76 -12.46
CA CYS A 12 5.21 -12.91 -13.32
C CYS A 12 6.50 -12.46 -12.60
N ASP A 13 7.63 -13.02 -13.03
CA ASP A 13 8.96 -12.71 -12.48
C ASP A 13 9.55 -11.40 -13.05
N ASP A 14 9.19 -11.01 -14.28
CA ASP A 14 9.68 -9.78 -14.89
C ASP A 14 8.98 -8.55 -14.27
N ALA A 15 9.75 -7.65 -13.68
CA ALA A 15 9.21 -6.50 -12.96
C ALA A 15 8.43 -5.55 -13.87
N ARG A 16 8.87 -5.36 -15.11
CA ARG A 16 8.23 -4.44 -16.05
C ARG A 16 6.89 -4.99 -16.52
N GLU A 17 6.86 -6.28 -16.87
CA GLU A 17 5.64 -6.98 -17.27
C GLU A 17 4.63 -7.06 -16.13
N ARG A 18 5.08 -7.43 -14.92
CA ARG A 18 4.23 -7.47 -13.71
C ARG A 18 3.60 -6.13 -13.44
N ASN A 19 4.38 -5.04 -13.47
CA ASN A 19 3.87 -3.70 -13.20
C ASN A 19 2.87 -3.25 -14.27
N ALA A 20 3.15 -3.49 -15.56
CA ALA A 20 2.22 -3.18 -16.64
C ALA A 20 0.91 -3.98 -16.52
N MET A 21 1.00 -5.24 -16.12
CA MET A 21 -0.16 -6.09 -15.89
C MET A 21 -0.98 -5.60 -14.70
N ALA A 22 -0.34 -5.31 -13.55
CA ALA A 22 -1.01 -4.77 -12.38
C ALA A 22 -1.82 -3.50 -12.69
N LEU A 23 -1.21 -2.54 -13.39
CA LEU A 23 -1.88 -1.30 -13.79
C LEU A 23 -3.05 -1.55 -14.74
N ARG A 24 -2.86 -2.38 -15.78
CA ARG A 24 -3.93 -2.74 -16.72
C ARG A 24 -5.12 -3.39 -16.01
N LEU A 25 -4.84 -4.31 -15.08
CA LEU A 25 -5.88 -5.01 -14.33
C LEU A 25 -6.60 -4.08 -13.34
N ALA A 26 -5.88 -3.12 -12.75
CA ALA A 26 -6.45 -2.12 -11.85
C ALA A 26 -7.34 -1.12 -12.59
N ASP A 27 -6.90 -0.63 -13.75
CA ASP A 27 -7.69 0.28 -14.60
C ASP A 27 -9.00 -0.37 -15.06
N ALA A 28 -8.96 -1.66 -15.37
CA ALA A 28 -10.14 -2.45 -15.72
C ALA A 28 -11.00 -2.89 -14.51
N ARG A 29 -10.65 -2.50 -13.28
CA ARG A 29 -11.38 -2.84 -12.03
C ARG A 29 -11.60 -4.34 -11.87
N THR A 30 -10.55 -5.13 -12.12
CA THR A 30 -10.60 -6.60 -12.04
C THR A 30 -10.98 -7.07 -10.64
N PRO A 31 -12.10 -7.81 -10.46
CA PRO A 31 -12.48 -8.32 -9.16
C PRO A 31 -11.41 -9.24 -8.55
N GLY A 32 -11.10 -9.05 -7.26
CA GLY A 32 -10.12 -9.85 -6.51
C GLY A 32 -8.66 -9.47 -6.75
N LEU A 33 -8.38 -8.45 -7.56
CA LEU A 33 -7.02 -7.97 -7.79
C LEU A 33 -6.41 -7.34 -6.53
N ASP A 34 -7.20 -6.62 -5.74
CA ASP A 34 -6.84 -6.07 -4.43
C ASP A 34 -6.17 -7.11 -3.53
N ALA A 35 -6.77 -8.29 -3.39
CA ALA A 35 -6.24 -9.38 -2.59
C ALA A 35 -4.93 -9.95 -3.19
N VAL A 36 -4.81 -10.01 -4.52
CA VAL A 36 -3.58 -10.43 -5.20
C VAL A 36 -2.45 -9.41 -5.00
N LEU A 37 -2.76 -8.12 -5.16
CA LEU A 37 -1.80 -7.04 -4.96
C LEU A 37 -1.29 -7.02 -3.53
N ALA A 38 -2.17 -7.15 -2.53
CA ALA A 38 -1.78 -7.24 -1.13
C ALA A 38 -0.79 -8.39 -0.87
N ARG A 39 -1.03 -9.58 -1.46
CA ARG A 39 -0.08 -10.71 -1.37
C ARG A 39 1.26 -10.41 -2.04
N LEU A 40 1.24 -9.82 -3.22
CA LEU A 40 2.47 -9.47 -3.94
C LEU A 40 3.28 -8.39 -3.21
N ILE A 41 2.62 -7.40 -2.62
CA ILE A 41 3.30 -6.35 -1.84
C ILE A 41 4.03 -6.96 -0.63
N LEU A 42 3.49 -8.01 -0.02
CA LEU A 42 4.13 -8.69 1.11
C LEU A 42 5.27 -9.63 0.71
N ARG A 43 5.47 -9.92 -0.59
CA ARG A 43 6.54 -10.82 -1.03
C ARG A 43 7.93 -10.22 -0.79
N PRO A 44 8.83 -10.92 -0.08
CA PRO A 44 10.15 -10.39 0.25
C PRO A 44 11.05 -10.22 -0.99
N ASP A 45 10.92 -11.08 -1.99
CA ASP A 45 11.65 -11.01 -3.25
C ASP A 45 11.30 -9.78 -4.10
N LEU A 46 10.17 -9.13 -3.82
CA LEU A 46 9.74 -7.90 -4.47
C LEU A 46 10.15 -6.64 -3.71
N ALA A 47 10.95 -6.74 -2.63
CA ALA A 47 11.43 -5.57 -1.90
C ALA A 47 12.12 -4.56 -2.83
N GLY A 48 11.73 -3.29 -2.72
CA GLY A 48 12.20 -2.22 -3.62
C GLY A 48 11.52 -2.14 -4.99
N GLN A 49 10.59 -3.04 -5.30
CA GLN A 49 9.81 -3.06 -6.55
C GLN A 49 8.29 -3.04 -6.31
N ARG A 50 7.86 -2.47 -5.18
CA ARG A 50 6.46 -2.52 -4.71
C ARG A 50 5.66 -1.26 -5.04
N GLY A 51 6.31 -0.14 -5.38
CA GLY A 51 5.65 1.16 -5.57
C GLY A 51 4.46 1.09 -6.53
N THR A 52 4.67 0.55 -7.73
CA THR A 52 3.58 0.37 -8.71
C THR A 52 2.47 -0.58 -8.24
N LEU A 53 2.78 -1.58 -7.41
CA LEU A 53 1.77 -2.48 -6.87
C LEU A 53 0.90 -1.78 -5.82
N VAL A 54 1.52 -0.95 -4.97
CA VAL A 54 0.80 -0.11 -3.99
C VAL A 54 -0.05 0.92 -4.72
N HIS A 55 0.48 1.55 -5.77
CA HIS A 55 -0.27 2.47 -6.62
C HIS A 55 -1.50 1.81 -7.25
N ALA A 56 -1.34 0.60 -7.80
CA ALA A 56 -2.45 -0.16 -8.36
C ALA A 56 -3.49 -0.53 -7.29
N LEU A 57 -3.05 -0.81 -6.05
CA LEU A 57 -3.93 -1.11 -4.92
C LEU A 57 -4.77 0.13 -4.53
N ALA A 58 -4.16 1.32 -4.56
CA ALA A 58 -4.82 2.59 -4.25
C ALA A 58 -6.01 2.92 -5.17
N MET A 59 -6.14 2.22 -6.30
CA MET A 59 -7.32 2.36 -7.16
C MET A 59 -8.56 1.71 -6.55
N TYR A 60 -8.43 0.79 -5.60
CA TYR A 60 -9.53 0.05 -4.96
C TYR A 60 -9.90 0.64 -3.59
N ASP A 61 -10.98 0.14 -2.99
CA ASP A 61 -11.28 0.41 -1.57
C ASP A 61 -10.16 -0.18 -0.70
N CYS A 62 -9.39 0.70 -0.09
CA CYS A 62 -8.22 0.35 0.70
C CYS A 62 -8.54 0.16 2.19
N GLY A 63 -9.80 0.33 2.62
CA GLY A 63 -10.22 0.12 4.00
C GLY A 63 -9.78 -1.25 4.57
N PRO A 64 -10.00 -2.37 3.84
CA PRO A 64 -9.51 -3.70 4.25
C PRO A 64 -7.98 -3.84 4.34
N HIS A 65 -7.24 -2.88 3.79
CA HIS A 65 -5.78 -2.87 3.71
C HIS A 65 -5.13 -1.77 4.57
N LEU A 66 -5.90 -1.11 5.44
CA LEU A 66 -5.43 -0.02 6.31
C LEU A 66 -4.11 -0.35 7.02
N GLY A 67 -4.07 -1.48 7.73
CA GLY A 67 -2.87 -1.90 8.48
C GLY A 67 -1.65 -2.09 7.59
N LEU A 68 -1.82 -2.78 6.45
CA LEU A 68 -0.75 -2.98 5.47
C LEU A 68 -0.20 -1.64 4.97
N LEU A 69 -1.08 -0.70 4.62
CA LEU A 69 -0.67 0.60 4.09
C LEU A 69 0.03 1.46 5.14
N VAL A 70 -0.42 1.41 6.40
CA VAL A 70 0.26 2.08 7.52
C VAL A 70 1.67 1.53 7.72
N ASP A 71 1.84 0.21 7.70
CA ASP A 71 3.16 -0.41 7.82
C ASP A 71 4.08 -0.02 6.65
N LEU A 72 3.54 0.05 5.43
CA LEU A 72 4.30 0.51 4.25
C LEU A 72 4.68 1.99 4.32
N ALA A 73 3.83 2.85 4.88
CA ALA A 73 4.16 4.26 5.12
C ALA A 73 5.28 4.43 6.16
N ILE A 74 5.31 3.57 7.18
CA ILE A 74 6.32 3.58 8.24
C ILE A 74 7.65 3.01 7.75
N GLU A 75 7.64 1.84 7.12
CA GLU A 75 8.83 1.03 6.86
C GLU A 75 9.31 1.10 5.41
N GLY A 76 8.43 1.50 4.48
CA GLY A 76 8.73 1.56 3.06
C GLY A 76 9.83 2.56 2.72
N GLY A 77 10.49 2.32 1.58
CA GLY A 77 11.31 3.35 0.93
C GLY A 77 10.47 4.54 0.48
N LEU A 78 11.11 5.63 0.07
CA LEU A 78 10.46 6.90 -0.28
C LEU A 78 9.22 6.72 -1.16
N GLU A 79 9.35 6.05 -2.29
CA GLU A 79 8.26 5.80 -3.25
C GLU A 79 7.12 5.00 -2.61
N VAL A 80 7.43 3.84 -2.02
CA VAL A 80 6.43 2.95 -1.41
C VAL A 80 5.65 3.65 -0.30
N ALA A 81 6.34 4.43 0.54
CA ALA A 81 5.72 5.13 1.64
C ALA A 81 4.75 6.23 1.17
N HIS A 82 5.11 6.97 0.10
CA HIS A 82 4.24 8.01 -0.46
C HIS A 82 3.05 7.45 -1.25
N GLU A 83 3.23 6.33 -1.95
CA GLU A 83 2.11 5.62 -2.58
C GLU A 83 1.16 5.07 -1.51
N ALA A 84 1.69 4.53 -0.41
CA ALA A 84 0.88 4.06 0.71
C ALA A 84 0.11 5.21 1.37
N PHE A 85 0.75 6.37 1.59
CA PHE A 85 0.09 7.57 2.07
C PHE A 85 -1.05 8.00 1.15
N SER A 86 -0.81 8.00 -0.16
CA SER A 86 -1.83 8.38 -1.16
C SER A 86 -3.03 7.42 -1.13
N ALA A 87 -2.78 6.11 -0.97
CA ALA A 87 -3.83 5.12 -0.79
C ALA A 87 -4.63 5.35 0.51
N LEU A 88 -3.94 5.63 1.62
CA LEU A 88 -4.56 5.92 2.93
C LEU A 88 -5.46 7.16 2.87
N ASN A 89 -5.01 8.22 2.21
CA ASN A 89 -5.78 9.44 2.03
C ASN A 89 -7.02 9.26 1.15
N GLY A 90 -7.09 8.18 0.37
CA GLY A 90 -8.25 7.80 -0.43
C GLY A 90 -9.27 6.90 0.29
N ILE A 91 -9.03 6.53 1.55
CA ILE A 91 -9.96 5.68 2.32
C ILE A 91 -11.12 6.53 2.85
N ASP A 92 -12.34 6.22 2.39
CA ASP A 92 -13.55 6.93 2.80
C ASP A 92 -14.09 6.47 4.17
N HIS A 93 -13.99 5.17 4.48
CA HIS A 93 -14.55 4.61 5.70
C HIS A 93 -13.76 3.40 6.21
N VAL A 94 -13.49 3.39 7.51
CA VAL A 94 -12.84 2.30 8.25
C VAL A 94 -13.41 2.22 9.65
N ASP A 95 -13.39 1.02 10.23
CA ASP A 95 -13.84 0.78 11.60
C ASP A 95 -12.94 1.51 12.61
N GLY A 96 -13.56 2.10 13.64
CA GLY A 96 -12.84 2.92 14.64
C GLY A 96 -11.75 2.16 15.41
N GLU A 97 -11.88 0.85 15.59
CA GLU A 97 -10.84 0.02 16.21
C GLU A 97 -9.59 -0.07 15.31
N ALA A 98 -9.78 -0.26 14.00
CA ALA A 98 -8.69 -0.30 13.04
C ALA A 98 -7.98 1.07 12.93
N VAL A 99 -8.74 2.17 12.99
CA VAL A 99 -8.20 3.55 13.06
C VAL A 99 -7.35 3.74 14.31
N ALA A 100 -7.84 3.32 15.48
CA ALA A 100 -7.12 3.44 16.74
C ALA A 100 -5.79 2.64 16.72
N GLU A 101 -5.82 1.43 16.17
CA GLU A 101 -4.62 0.60 16.03
C GLU A 101 -3.59 1.22 15.06
N ALA A 102 -4.06 1.73 13.92
CA ALA A 102 -3.24 2.46 12.96
C ALA A 102 -2.60 3.72 13.57
N LEU A 103 -3.38 4.53 14.28
CA LEU A 103 -2.88 5.74 14.95
C LEU A 103 -1.82 5.39 16.01
N ALA A 104 -2.03 4.32 16.79
CA ALA A 104 -1.05 3.86 17.77
C ALA A 104 0.29 3.46 17.12
N ARG A 105 0.25 2.76 15.98
CA ARG A 105 1.45 2.42 15.19
C ARG A 105 2.17 3.68 14.70
N LEU A 106 1.42 4.64 14.14
CA LEU A 106 1.97 5.90 13.64
C LEU A 106 2.63 6.73 14.74
N GLN A 107 1.97 6.84 15.90
CA GLN A 107 2.52 7.54 17.07
C GLN A 107 3.81 6.89 17.57
N ALA A 108 3.87 5.55 17.62
CA ALA A 108 5.07 4.82 17.97
C ALA A 108 6.21 5.06 16.97
N ALA A 109 5.91 5.02 15.67
CA ALA A 109 6.89 5.30 14.61
C ALA A 109 7.44 6.74 14.68
N ARG A 110 6.58 7.73 14.96
CA ARG A 110 7.01 9.13 15.18
C ARG A 110 7.90 9.26 16.41
N ALA A 111 7.53 8.62 17.51
CA ALA A 111 8.31 8.65 18.75
C ALA A 111 9.69 8.00 18.60
N ALA A 112 9.82 6.99 17.72
CA ALA A 112 11.10 6.38 17.38
C ALA A 112 12.06 7.34 16.63
N GLY A 113 11.52 8.42 16.02
CA GLY A 113 12.30 9.48 15.40
C GLY A 113 13.11 9.01 14.18
N PRO A 114 12.45 8.64 13.06
CA PRO A 114 13.15 8.16 11.87
C PRO A 114 14.19 9.16 11.40
N ALA A 115 15.33 8.66 10.91
CA ALA A 115 16.50 9.49 10.57
C ALA A 115 16.22 10.44 9.40
N GLU A 116 15.42 9.99 8.44
CA GLU A 116 15.09 10.71 7.23
C GLU A 116 14.03 11.78 7.48
N ALA A 117 14.33 13.02 7.07
CA ALA A 117 13.42 14.15 7.23
C ALA A 117 12.07 13.91 6.53
N TRP A 118 12.11 13.43 5.28
CA TRP A 118 10.89 13.14 4.51
C TRP A 118 9.97 12.14 5.22
N ARG A 119 10.52 11.19 5.99
CA ARG A 119 9.70 10.22 6.72
C ARG A 119 9.07 10.84 7.96
N ARG A 120 9.79 11.72 8.66
CA ARG A 120 9.21 12.47 9.80
C ARG A 120 8.05 13.35 9.35
N ASP A 121 8.22 14.01 8.20
CA ASP A 121 7.20 14.88 7.62
C ASP A 121 5.98 14.03 7.21
N LEU A 122 6.20 12.97 6.43
CA LEU A 122 5.15 12.03 6.00
C LEU A 122 4.36 11.43 7.17
N LEU A 123 5.04 10.99 8.23
CA LEU A 123 4.37 10.41 9.41
C LEU A 123 3.59 11.47 10.22
N THR A 124 3.99 12.73 10.14
CA THR A 124 3.25 13.83 10.77
C THR A 124 1.97 14.09 10.00
N ASP A 125 2.06 14.28 8.68
CA ASP A 125 0.90 14.45 7.81
C ASP A 125 -0.07 13.27 7.92
N LEU A 126 0.47 12.05 7.99
CA LEU A 126 -0.35 10.85 8.11
C LEU A 126 -1.03 10.75 9.48
N ALA A 127 -0.41 11.20 10.57
CA ALA A 127 -1.08 11.20 11.87
C ALA A 127 -2.24 12.20 11.89
N GLU A 128 -2.08 13.36 11.26
CA GLU A 128 -3.14 14.38 11.14
C GLU A 128 -4.36 13.87 10.36
N LEU A 129 -4.17 12.94 9.41
CA LEU A 129 -5.29 12.29 8.69
C LEU A 129 -6.17 11.42 9.60
N PHE A 130 -5.63 10.90 10.70
CA PHE A 130 -6.32 9.97 11.61
C PHE A 130 -6.91 10.67 12.86
N GLU A 131 -6.62 11.95 13.06
CA GLU A 131 -7.08 12.78 14.19
C GLU A 131 -8.40 13.52 13.87
#